data_AF-A0A0F8XHG9-F1
#
_entry.id   AF-A0A0F8XHG9-F1
#
_cell.length_a   1.000
_cell.length_b   1.000
_cell.length_c   1.000
_cell.angle_alpha   90.00
_cell.angle_beta   90.00
_cell.angle_gamma   90.00
#
_symmetry.space_group_name_H-M   'P 1'
#
loop_
_entity.id
_entity.type
_entity.pdbx_description
1 polymer ?
#
loop_
_entity_poly.entity_id
_entity_poly.type
_entity_poly.pdbx_seq_one_letter_code
_entity_poly.pdbx_strand_id
1 'polypeptide(L)'
;IKELHLSQKIIQEIKQRMAKKKKQKVSLPKQDYGQLLIFMAIIVGMPRWIGAMMGADGVFITGWLDDMFKILYGISGLGMSVLEVLAIGYIFAGLRGQPAFNGRIPNVKFWGAGFFGILVIVLIPLILVPFMLAQLNGQELGNALQEMQIQWQWILAVVLAPLIIIGGVAFTRSGIMDLEVPENTRERSLRKRREREQRQRDEKKAAKEVNTVADF
;
A
#
# COMPACT_ATOMS: atom_id res chain seq x y z
N ILE A 1 -5.23 26.38 56.24
CA ILE A 1 -4.38 25.18 55.95
C ILE A 1 -5.18 24.04 55.31
N LYS A 2 -6.33 23.62 55.87
CA LYS A 2 -7.17 22.56 55.27
C LYS A 2 -7.66 22.87 53.84
N GLU A 3 -8.02 24.12 53.54
CA GLU A 3 -8.49 24.49 52.19
C GLU A 3 -7.39 24.46 51.12
N LEU A 4 -6.15 24.82 51.49
CA LEU A 4 -4.99 24.76 50.58
C LEU A 4 -4.66 23.32 50.16
N HIS A 5 -4.84 22.35 51.08
CA HIS A 5 -4.67 20.94 50.79
C HIS A 5 -5.74 20.39 49.84
N LEU A 6 -6.98 20.87 49.96
CA LEU A 6 -8.09 20.45 49.11
C LEU A 6 -7.86 20.90 47.65
N SER A 7 -7.43 22.16 47.47
CA SER A 7 -7.15 22.74 46.15
C SER A 7 -6.04 21.99 45.40
N GLN A 8 -4.94 21.65 46.09
CA GLN A 8 -3.83 20.89 45.48
C GLN A 8 -4.27 19.49 45.02
N LYS A 9 -5.12 18.80 45.79
CA LYS A 9 -5.62 17.47 45.43
C LYS A 9 -6.49 17.49 44.17
N ILE A 10 -7.36 18.50 44.04
CA ILE A 10 -8.22 18.69 42.87
C ILE A 10 -7.38 18.97 41.61
N ILE A 11 -6.35 19.82 41.71
CA ILE A 11 -5.45 20.14 40.59
C ILE A 11 -4.69 18.89 40.11
N GLN A 12 -4.25 18.03 41.03
CA GLN A 12 -3.56 16.78 40.69
C GLN A 12 -4.49 15.78 40.00
N GLU A 13 -5.73 15.61 40.48
CA GLU A 13 -6.71 14.75 39.81
C GLU A 13 -7.08 15.25 38.42
N ILE A 14 -7.24 16.57 38.24
CA ILE A 14 -7.50 17.16 36.93
C ILE A 14 -6.32 16.91 35.99
N LYS A 15 -5.07 17.11 36.44
CA LYS A 15 -3.87 16.80 35.64
C LYS A 15 -3.80 15.32 35.26
N GLN A 16 -4.11 14.40 36.17
CA GLN A 16 -4.13 12.97 35.88
C GLN A 16 -5.23 12.58 34.88
N ARG A 17 -6.43 13.17 35.01
CA ARG A 17 -7.53 12.95 34.06
C ARG A 17 -7.22 13.53 32.69
N MET A 18 -6.58 14.69 32.62
CA MET A 18 -6.13 15.27 31.35
C MET A 18 -5.00 14.46 30.72
N ALA A 19 -4.06 13.92 31.51
CA ALA A 19 -3.01 13.03 31.03
C ALA A 19 -3.58 11.70 30.49
N LYS A 20 -4.58 11.12 31.16
CA LYS A 20 -5.30 9.92 30.68
C LYS A 20 -6.09 10.19 29.39
N LYS A 21 -6.83 11.31 29.31
CA LYS A 21 -7.55 11.72 28.09
C LYS A 21 -6.61 12.00 26.90
N LYS A 22 -5.41 12.53 27.14
CA LYS A 22 -4.40 12.73 26.07
C LYS A 22 -3.86 11.41 25.51
N LYS A 23 -3.78 10.36 26.34
CA LYS A 23 -3.41 9.00 25.89
C LYS A 23 -4.56 8.28 25.18
N GLN A 24 -5.80 8.63 25.49
CA GLN A 24 -7.00 8.13 24.82
C GLN A 24 -7.33 8.97 23.59
N LYS A 25 -6.33 9.16 22.72
CA LYS A 25 -6.56 9.70 21.39
C LYS A 25 -7.22 8.58 20.60
N VAL A 26 -8.52 8.70 20.32
CA VAL A 26 -9.26 7.76 19.47
C VAL A 26 -8.53 7.69 18.13
N SER A 27 -7.75 6.63 17.93
CA SER A 27 -7.18 6.31 16.64
C SER A 27 -8.36 5.93 15.76
N LEU A 28 -8.68 6.77 14.78
CA LEU A 28 -9.55 6.37 13.67
C LEU A 28 -9.03 5.01 13.14
N PRO A 29 -9.92 4.06 12.81
CA PRO A 29 -9.48 2.79 12.25
C PRO A 29 -8.61 3.10 11.04
N LYS A 30 -7.31 2.78 11.12
CA LYS A 30 -6.41 2.85 9.97
C LYS A 30 -7.04 1.96 8.91
N GLN A 31 -7.56 2.57 7.84
CA GLN A 31 -8.12 1.81 6.73
C GLN A 31 -7.02 0.89 6.21
N ASP A 32 -7.24 -0.41 6.34
CA ASP A 32 -6.30 -1.42 5.88
C ASP A 32 -6.44 -1.56 4.37
N TYR A 33 -5.75 -0.67 3.66
CA TYR A 33 -5.74 -0.65 2.19
C TYR A 33 -5.27 -2.00 1.61
N GLY A 34 -4.41 -2.73 2.32
CA GLY A 34 -3.98 -4.07 1.91
C GLY A 34 -5.13 -5.07 1.94
N GLN A 35 -5.95 -5.07 3.01
CA GLN A 35 -7.14 -5.91 3.08
C GLN A 35 -8.18 -5.54 2.01
N LEU A 36 -8.36 -4.25 1.75
CA LEU A 36 -9.25 -3.79 0.67
C LEU A 36 -8.76 -4.28 -0.69
N LEU A 37 -7.46 -4.17 -0.98
CA LEU A 37 -6.86 -4.65 -2.23
C LEU A 37 -7.02 -6.17 -2.41
N ILE A 38 -6.80 -6.95 -1.34
CA ILE A 38 -7.00 -8.40 -1.37
C ILE A 38 -8.47 -8.73 -1.66
N PHE A 39 -9.41 -8.08 -0.97
CA PHE A 39 -10.84 -8.32 -1.15
C PHE A 39 -11.31 -7.95 -2.56
N MET A 40 -10.84 -6.81 -3.09
CA MET A 40 -11.13 -6.40 -4.46
C MET A 40 -10.52 -7.36 -5.48
N ALA A 41 -9.30 -7.86 -5.27
CA ALA A 41 -8.67 -8.85 -6.13
C ALA A 41 -9.48 -10.16 -6.18
N ILE A 42 -10.04 -10.59 -5.04
CA ILE A 42 -10.92 -11.77 -4.98
C ILE A 42 -12.21 -11.51 -5.78
N ILE A 43 -12.90 -10.40 -5.52
CA ILE A 43 -14.17 -10.08 -6.21
C ILE A 43 -13.96 -9.97 -7.71
N VAL A 44 -12.95 -9.23 -8.13
CA VAL A 44 -12.64 -9.01 -9.54
C VAL A 44 -12.17 -10.30 -10.20
N GLY A 45 -11.50 -11.19 -9.47
CA GLY A 45 -11.06 -12.50 -9.97
C GLY A 45 -12.17 -13.55 -10.08
N MET A 46 -13.26 -13.44 -9.32
CA MET A 46 -14.32 -14.46 -9.27
C MET A 46 -14.92 -14.80 -10.63
N PRO A 47 -15.30 -13.84 -11.50
CA PRO A 47 -15.85 -14.16 -12.83
C PRO A 47 -14.93 -15.07 -13.65
N ARG A 48 -13.60 -14.88 -13.56
CA ARG A 48 -12.62 -15.72 -14.27
C ARG A 48 -12.60 -17.14 -13.74
N TRP A 49 -12.63 -17.31 -12.42
CA TRP A 49 -12.68 -18.64 -11.80
C TRP A 49 -13.98 -19.37 -12.11
N ILE A 50 -15.11 -18.66 -12.12
CA ILE A 50 -16.40 -19.22 -12.46
C ILE A 50 -16.37 -19.77 -13.88
N GLY A 51 -15.98 -18.97 -14.88
CA GLY A 51 -15.96 -19.48 -16.25
C GLY A 51 -14.89 -20.54 -16.50
N ALA A 52 -13.77 -20.54 -15.75
CA ALA A 52 -12.81 -21.64 -15.80
C ALA A 52 -13.40 -22.97 -15.29
N MET A 53 -14.17 -22.93 -14.18
CA MET A 53 -14.86 -24.12 -13.65
C MET A 53 -15.98 -24.59 -14.59
N MET A 54 -16.77 -23.66 -15.13
CA MET A 54 -17.81 -24.01 -16.12
C MET A 54 -17.21 -24.64 -17.38
N GLY A 55 -16.06 -24.14 -17.85
CA GLY A 55 -15.33 -24.74 -18.97
C GLY A 55 -14.78 -26.14 -18.63
N ALA A 56 -14.29 -26.35 -17.40
CA ALA A 56 -13.81 -27.65 -16.93
C ALA A 56 -14.94 -28.68 -16.83
N ASP A 57 -16.15 -28.26 -16.43
CA ASP A 57 -17.35 -29.09 -16.35
C ASP A 57 -18.01 -29.35 -17.72
N GLY A 58 -17.46 -28.80 -18.81
CA GLY A 58 -18.01 -28.96 -20.16
C GLY A 58 -19.33 -28.22 -20.38
N VAL A 59 -19.65 -27.23 -19.53
CA VAL A 59 -20.88 -26.45 -19.63
C VAL A 59 -20.68 -25.36 -20.69
N PHE A 60 -21.22 -25.60 -21.87
CA PHE A 60 -21.29 -24.58 -22.91
C PHE A 60 -22.44 -23.61 -22.64
N ILE A 61 -22.09 -22.37 -22.32
CA ILE A 61 -23.06 -21.29 -22.11
C ILE A 61 -23.45 -20.77 -23.50
N THR A 62 -24.73 -20.81 -23.84
CA THR A 62 -25.24 -20.27 -25.11
C THR A 62 -26.31 -19.22 -24.87
N GLY A 63 -26.43 -18.26 -25.81
CA GLY A 63 -27.45 -17.21 -25.76
C GLY A 63 -27.07 -16.05 -24.85
N TRP A 64 -28.06 -15.36 -24.28
CA TRP A 64 -27.86 -14.11 -23.53
C TRP A 64 -26.92 -14.23 -22.32
N LEU A 65 -26.80 -15.43 -21.73
CA LEU A 65 -25.87 -15.68 -20.63
C LEU A 65 -24.40 -15.57 -21.09
N ASP A 66 -24.07 -16.03 -22.30
CA ASP A 66 -22.71 -15.94 -22.85
C ASP A 66 -22.28 -14.48 -23.05
N ASP A 67 -23.18 -13.66 -23.60
CA ASP A 67 -22.96 -12.22 -23.75
C ASP A 67 -22.77 -11.52 -22.40
N MET A 68 -23.58 -11.88 -21.40
CA MET A 68 -23.43 -11.36 -20.04
C MET A 68 -22.07 -11.75 -19.44
N PHE A 69 -21.63 -13.00 -19.59
CA PHE A 69 -20.32 -13.44 -19.12
C PHE A 69 -19.19 -12.71 -19.84
N LYS A 70 -19.26 -12.53 -21.17
CA LYS A 70 -18.27 -11.75 -21.93
C LYS A 70 -18.13 -10.33 -21.40
N ILE A 71 -19.25 -9.65 -21.09
CA ILE A 71 -19.24 -8.32 -20.48
C ILE A 71 -18.61 -8.36 -19.09
N LEU A 72 -19.00 -9.32 -18.24
CA LEU A 72 -18.44 -9.49 -16.90
C LEU A 72 -16.93 -9.77 -16.93
N TYR A 73 -16.46 -10.59 -17.89
CA TYR A 73 -15.04 -10.85 -18.13
C TYR A 73 -14.30 -9.57 -18.56
N GLY A 74 -14.91 -8.74 -19.40
CA GLY A 74 -14.37 -7.44 -19.78
C GLY A 74 -14.22 -6.48 -18.60
N ILE A 75 -15.29 -6.31 -17.81
CA ILE A 75 -15.29 -5.45 -16.61
C ILE A 75 -14.29 -5.99 -15.56
N SER A 76 -14.28 -7.30 -15.33
CA SER A 76 -13.31 -7.97 -14.47
C SER A 76 -11.88 -7.72 -14.95
N GLY A 77 -11.62 -7.81 -16.26
CA GLY A 77 -10.32 -7.53 -16.84
C GLY A 77 -9.85 -6.09 -16.59
N LEU A 78 -10.73 -5.11 -16.75
CA LEU A 78 -10.44 -3.71 -16.43
C LEU A 78 -10.22 -3.48 -14.93
N GLY A 79 -11.06 -4.08 -14.07
CA GLY A 79 -10.85 -4.00 -12.62
C GLY A 79 -9.50 -4.60 -12.21
N MET A 80 -9.10 -5.68 -12.88
CA MET A 80 -7.86 -6.39 -12.58
C MET A 80 -6.64 -5.55 -12.95
N SER A 81 -6.65 -4.86 -14.10
CA SER A 81 -5.53 -4.01 -14.50
C SER A 81 -5.34 -2.82 -13.55
N VAL A 82 -6.45 -2.22 -13.08
CA VAL A 82 -6.39 -1.18 -12.04
C VAL A 82 -5.81 -1.73 -10.74
N LEU A 83 -6.27 -2.91 -10.31
CA LEU A 83 -5.76 -3.56 -9.09
C LEU A 83 -4.29 -3.94 -9.20
N GLU A 84 -3.82 -4.37 -10.36
CA GLU A 84 -2.40 -4.64 -10.64
C GLU A 84 -1.55 -3.39 -10.38
N VAL A 85 -1.92 -2.25 -10.96
CA VAL A 85 -1.19 -0.99 -10.77
C VAL A 85 -1.19 -0.57 -9.29
N LEU A 86 -2.35 -0.64 -8.62
CA LEU A 86 -2.47 -0.29 -7.20
C LEU A 86 -1.65 -1.24 -6.31
N ALA A 87 -1.68 -2.53 -6.59
CA ALA A 87 -0.93 -3.54 -5.85
C ALA A 87 0.58 -3.35 -6.01
N ILE A 88 1.06 -3.12 -7.23
CA ILE A 88 2.46 -2.78 -7.51
C ILE A 88 2.87 -1.55 -6.69
N GLY A 89 2.08 -0.47 -6.76
CA GLY A 89 2.33 0.74 -5.99
C GLY A 89 2.38 0.47 -4.49
N TYR A 90 1.48 -0.36 -3.97
CA TYR A 90 1.43 -0.76 -2.56
C TYR A 90 2.66 -1.60 -2.15
N ILE A 91 3.07 -2.57 -2.97
CA ILE A 91 4.24 -3.42 -2.73
C ILE A 91 5.51 -2.56 -2.69
N PHE A 92 5.72 -1.69 -3.68
CA PHE A 92 6.88 -0.81 -3.73
C PHE A 92 6.87 0.27 -2.64
N ALA A 93 5.69 0.77 -2.24
CA ALA A 93 5.58 1.67 -1.09
C ALA A 93 6.01 0.97 0.22
N GLY A 94 5.61 -0.29 0.42
CA GLY A 94 6.05 -1.11 1.54
C GLY A 94 7.56 -1.35 1.57
N LEU A 95 8.20 -1.44 0.40
CA LEU A 95 9.65 -1.61 0.27
C LEU A 95 10.44 -0.36 0.69
N ARG A 96 9.93 0.85 0.47
CA ARG A 96 10.66 2.12 0.75
C ARG A 96 11.03 2.31 2.22
N GLY A 97 10.34 1.64 3.14
CA GLY A 97 10.61 1.71 4.58
C GLY A 97 11.44 0.56 5.15
N GLN A 98 11.80 -0.45 4.34
CA GLN A 98 12.45 -1.66 4.83
C GLN A 98 13.90 -1.76 4.34
N PRO A 99 14.88 -1.95 5.24
CA PRO A 99 16.25 -2.20 4.82
C PRO A 99 16.35 -3.58 4.17
N ALA A 100 17.15 -3.70 3.11
CA ALA A 100 17.41 -4.97 2.42
C ALA A 100 18.11 -6.02 3.32
N PHE A 101 18.83 -5.53 4.33
CA PHE A 101 19.52 -6.33 5.33
C PHE A 101 19.18 -5.83 6.74
N ASN A 102 18.97 -6.74 7.68
CA ASN A 102 18.87 -6.43 9.10
C ASN A 102 20.18 -6.85 9.79
N GLY A 103 21.17 -5.96 9.77
CA GLY A 103 22.54 -6.30 10.17
C GLY A 103 23.20 -7.23 9.14
N ARG A 104 23.47 -8.49 9.52
CA ARG A 104 24.10 -9.50 8.65
C ARG A 104 23.12 -10.45 7.96
N ILE A 105 21.84 -10.41 8.31
CA ILE A 105 20.83 -11.35 7.80
C ILE A 105 19.99 -10.63 6.72
N PRO A 106 19.77 -11.23 5.54
CA PRO A 106 18.90 -10.66 4.52
C PRO A 106 17.47 -10.54 5.06
N ASN A 107 16.84 -9.40 4.80
CA ASN A 107 15.47 -9.17 5.23
C ASN A 107 14.51 -9.91 4.29
N VAL A 108 14.01 -11.06 4.73
CA VAL A 108 13.07 -11.92 3.97
C VAL A 108 11.87 -11.13 3.46
N LYS A 109 11.39 -10.12 4.21
CA LYS A 109 10.25 -9.30 3.78
C LYS A 109 10.60 -8.40 2.59
N PHE A 110 11.80 -7.79 2.61
CA PHE A 110 12.28 -6.98 1.50
C PHE A 110 12.47 -7.81 0.24
N TRP A 111 13.15 -8.96 0.36
CA TRP A 111 13.40 -9.84 -0.78
C TRP A 111 12.14 -10.53 -1.28
N GLY A 112 11.23 -10.92 -0.39
CA GLY A 112 9.93 -11.48 -0.76
C GLY A 112 9.08 -10.47 -1.51
N ALA A 113 8.89 -9.26 -0.96
CA ALA A 113 8.15 -8.20 -1.63
C ALA A 113 8.79 -7.78 -2.96
N GLY A 114 10.13 -7.73 -3.03
CA GLY A 114 10.87 -7.51 -4.27
C GLY A 114 10.64 -8.59 -5.31
N PHE A 115 10.67 -9.87 -4.89
CA PHE A 115 10.37 -11.01 -5.76
C PHE A 115 8.96 -10.93 -6.34
N PHE A 116 7.93 -10.70 -5.50
CA PHE A 116 6.56 -10.52 -5.97
C PHE A 116 6.44 -9.32 -6.92
N GLY A 117 7.07 -8.19 -6.60
CA GLY A 117 7.06 -7.00 -7.46
C GLY A 117 7.66 -7.25 -8.85
N ILE A 118 8.83 -7.90 -8.90
CA ILE A 118 9.48 -8.27 -10.17
C ILE A 118 8.61 -9.27 -10.95
N LEU A 119 8.04 -10.26 -10.27
CA LEU A 119 7.24 -11.29 -10.92
C LEU A 119 5.98 -10.70 -11.55
N VAL A 120 5.31 -9.74 -10.89
CA VAL A 120 4.19 -9.00 -11.50
C VAL A 120 4.65 -8.21 -12.72
N ILE A 121 5.78 -7.50 -12.64
CA ILE A 121 6.32 -6.73 -13.79
C ILE A 121 6.62 -7.62 -14.99
N VAL A 122 7.11 -8.84 -14.77
CA VAL A 122 7.36 -9.82 -15.84
C VAL A 122 6.07 -10.42 -16.39
N LEU A 123 5.07 -10.63 -15.55
CA LEU A 123 3.79 -11.20 -15.96
C LEU A 123 2.96 -10.24 -16.81
N ILE A 124 3.03 -8.93 -16.56
CA ILE A 124 2.30 -7.93 -17.35
C ILE A 124 2.56 -8.06 -18.85
N PRO A 125 3.81 -7.94 -19.37
CA PRO A 125 4.06 -8.07 -20.80
C PRO A 125 3.74 -9.47 -21.31
N LEU A 126 3.95 -10.52 -20.51
CA LEU A 126 3.61 -11.89 -20.90
C LEU A 126 2.11 -12.05 -21.16
N ILE A 127 1.26 -11.35 -20.40
CA ILE A 127 -0.20 -11.34 -20.59
C ILE A 127 -0.62 -10.36 -21.69
N LEU A 128 -0.04 -9.16 -21.73
CA LEU A 128 -0.48 -8.04 -22.56
C LEU A 128 0.00 -8.14 -24.01
N VAL A 129 1.23 -8.59 -24.24
CA VAL A 129 1.83 -8.62 -25.59
C VAL A 129 1.03 -9.50 -26.55
N PRO A 130 0.62 -10.74 -26.19
CA PRO A 130 -0.15 -11.58 -27.12
C PRO A 130 -1.51 -10.98 -27.44
N PHE A 131 -2.13 -10.28 -26.47
CA PHE A 131 -3.37 -9.55 -26.68
C PHE A 131 -3.19 -8.37 -27.65
N MET A 132 -2.13 -7.58 -27.49
CA MET A 132 -1.83 -6.48 -28.41
C MET A 132 -1.55 -6.99 -29.82
N LEU A 133 -0.77 -8.09 -29.96
CA LEU A 133 -0.49 -8.70 -31.26
C LEU A 133 -1.75 -9.25 -31.93
N ALA A 134 -2.63 -9.91 -31.17
CA ALA A 134 -3.91 -10.36 -31.68
C ALA A 134 -4.73 -9.20 -32.25
N GLN A 135 -4.79 -8.07 -31.55
CA GLN A 135 -5.51 -6.89 -32.04
C GLN A 135 -4.86 -6.19 -33.23
N LEU A 136 -3.53 -6.05 -33.23
CA LEU A 136 -2.81 -5.44 -34.34
C LEU A 136 -2.97 -6.23 -35.64
N ASN A 137 -3.06 -7.56 -35.54
CA ASN A 137 -3.21 -8.45 -36.68
C ASN A 137 -4.69 -8.74 -37.01
N GLY A 138 -5.64 -8.20 -36.25
CA GLY A 138 -7.08 -8.47 -36.46
C GLY A 138 -7.46 -9.94 -36.29
N GLN A 139 -6.73 -10.69 -35.47
CA GLN A 139 -6.93 -12.13 -35.26
C GLN A 139 -7.41 -12.45 -33.85
N GLU A 140 -8.00 -13.62 -33.69
CA GLU A 140 -8.36 -14.13 -32.36
C GLU A 140 -7.10 -14.37 -31.51
N LEU A 141 -7.20 -14.08 -30.21
CA LEU A 141 -6.10 -14.28 -29.26
C LEU A 141 -5.59 -15.73 -29.25
N GLY A 142 -6.48 -16.71 -29.44
CA GLY A 142 -6.11 -18.11 -29.54
C GLY A 142 -5.12 -18.38 -30.66
N ASN A 143 -5.35 -17.79 -31.84
CA ASN A 143 -4.47 -17.93 -33.01
C ASN A 143 -3.12 -17.26 -32.75
N ALA A 144 -3.13 -16.03 -32.19
CA ALA A 144 -1.90 -15.33 -31.83
C ALA A 144 -1.04 -16.14 -30.82
N LEU A 145 -1.69 -16.76 -29.83
CA LEU A 145 -1.02 -17.60 -28.83
C LEU A 145 -0.44 -18.89 -29.42
N GLN A 146 -1.13 -19.49 -30.40
CA GLN A 146 -0.68 -20.68 -31.12
C GLN A 146 0.51 -20.37 -32.03
N GLU A 147 0.45 -19.28 -32.80
CA GLU A 147 1.54 -18.81 -33.65
C GLU A 147 2.82 -18.55 -32.85
N MET A 148 2.67 -17.94 -31.67
CA MET A 148 3.79 -17.67 -30.77
C MET A 148 4.25 -18.90 -29.96
N GLN A 149 3.50 -20.01 -29.98
CA GLN A 149 3.76 -21.23 -29.19
C GLN A 149 3.85 -20.98 -27.66
N ILE A 150 3.16 -19.97 -27.15
CA ILE A 150 3.19 -19.56 -25.72
C ILE A 150 1.85 -19.76 -25.00
N GLN A 151 0.91 -20.49 -25.60
CA GLN A 151 -0.45 -20.64 -25.07
C GLN A 151 -0.46 -21.10 -23.59
N TRP A 152 0.37 -22.09 -23.24
CA TRP A 152 0.46 -22.60 -21.87
C TRP A 152 1.06 -21.60 -20.89
N GLN A 153 2.11 -20.89 -21.30
CA GLN A 153 2.77 -19.87 -20.51
C GLN A 153 1.82 -18.70 -20.24
N TRP A 154 1.04 -18.30 -21.25
CA TRP A 154 0.03 -17.25 -21.13
C TRP A 154 -1.08 -17.65 -20.17
N ILE A 155 -1.63 -18.87 -20.29
CA ILE A 155 -2.65 -19.39 -19.36
C ILE A 155 -2.12 -19.38 -17.93
N LEU A 156 -0.91 -19.91 -17.71
CA LEU A 156 -0.27 -19.90 -16.39
C LEU A 156 -0.07 -18.47 -15.87
N ALA A 157 0.36 -17.55 -16.73
CA ALA A 157 0.56 -16.15 -16.36
C ALA A 157 -0.75 -15.50 -15.88
N VAL A 158 -1.83 -15.68 -16.63
CA VAL A 158 -3.16 -15.14 -16.29
C VAL A 158 -3.71 -15.71 -14.98
N VAL A 159 -3.47 -17.00 -14.72
CA VAL A 159 -3.94 -17.67 -13.48
C VAL A 159 -3.07 -17.29 -12.28
N LEU A 160 -1.75 -17.20 -12.45
CA LEU A 160 -0.82 -16.90 -11.35
C LEU A 160 -0.80 -15.42 -10.97
N ALA A 161 -1.04 -14.50 -11.91
CA ALA A 161 -0.99 -13.06 -11.64
C ALA A 161 -1.85 -12.62 -10.43
N PRO A 162 -3.14 -13.01 -10.31
CA PRO A 162 -3.92 -12.72 -9.10
C PRO A 162 -3.32 -13.27 -7.81
N LEU A 163 -2.79 -14.50 -7.84
CA LEU A 163 -2.20 -15.13 -6.66
C LEU A 163 -0.92 -14.43 -6.22
N ILE A 164 -0.11 -13.99 -7.19
CA ILE A 164 1.13 -13.26 -6.96
C ILE A 164 0.83 -11.87 -6.42
N ILE A 165 -0.22 -11.21 -6.90
CA ILE A 165 -0.66 -9.92 -6.37
C ILE A 165 -1.15 -10.05 -4.92
N ILE A 166 -2.04 -11.02 -4.65
CA ILE A 166 -2.55 -11.27 -3.30
C ILE A 166 -1.39 -11.64 -2.36
N GLY A 167 -0.48 -12.50 -2.82
CA GLY A 167 0.73 -12.89 -2.10
C GLY A 167 1.62 -11.68 -1.81
N GLY A 168 1.94 -10.88 -2.82
CA GLY A 168 2.75 -9.68 -2.69
C GLY A 168 2.16 -8.67 -1.72
N VAL A 169 0.85 -8.41 -1.80
CA VAL A 169 0.14 -7.51 -0.87
C VAL A 169 0.11 -8.09 0.55
N ALA A 170 -0.08 -9.39 0.73
CA ALA A 170 -0.06 -10.02 2.04
C ALA A 170 1.34 -9.98 2.70
N PHE A 171 2.39 -10.19 1.89
CA PHE A 171 3.79 -10.10 2.33
C PHE A 171 4.17 -8.68 2.75
N THR A 172 3.60 -7.65 2.10
CA THR A 172 3.87 -6.26 2.47
C THR A 172 3.02 -5.80 3.64
N ARG A 173 1.75 -6.22 3.74
CA ARG A 173 0.84 -5.91 4.86
C ARG A 173 1.40 -6.37 6.21
N SER A 174 2.02 -7.54 6.27
CA SER A 174 2.67 -8.06 7.49
C SER A 174 3.96 -7.30 7.88
N GLY A 175 4.35 -6.28 7.11
CA GLY A 175 5.48 -5.39 7.37
C GLY A 175 5.17 -3.90 7.25
N ILE A 176 3.93 -3.50 6.95
CA ILE A 176 3.47 -2.11 7.10
C ILE A 176 3.21 -1.91 8.59
N MET A 177 4.31 -1.87 9.36
CA MET A 177 4.39 -0.92 10.46
C MET A 177 4.01 0.40 9.84
N ASP A 178 2.86 0.91 10.26
CA ASP A 178 2.67 2.31 10.56
C ASP A 178 3.66 3.21 9.82
N LEU A 179 3.18 3.87 8.78
CA LEU A 179 3.62 5.23 8.47
C LEU A 179 3.32 6.17 9.67
N GLU A 180 3.56 5.74 10.91
CA GLU A 180 4.18 6.59 11.89
C GLU A 180 5.51 7.00 11.25
N VAL A 181 5.52 8.20 10.68
CA VAL A 181 6.73 9.03 10.73
C VAL A 181 7.34 8.73 12.09
N PRO A 182 8.52 8.07 12.17
CA PRO A 182 9.04 7.56 13.43
C PRO A 182 8.87 8.69 14.42
N GLU A 183 8.28 8.45 15.59
CA GLU A 183 8.05 9.52 16.57
C GLU A 183 9.36 10.32 16.77
N ASN A 184 10.50 9.64 16.68
CA ASN A 184 11.84 10.20 16.57
C ASN A 184 12.04 11.22 15.42
N THR A 185 11.58 10.98 14.19
CA THR A 185 11.69 11.95 13.07
C THR A 185 10.81 13.19 13.27
N ARG A 186 9.61 13.03 13.87
CA ARG A 186 8.71 14.15 14.18
C ARG A 186 9.22 14.94 15.39
N GLU A 187 9.68 14.27 16.43
CA GLU A 187 10.30 14.91 17.59
C GLU A 187 11.62 15.57 17.22
N ARG A 188 12.44 14.96 16.36
CA ARG A 188 13.70 15.54 15.87
C ARG A 188 13.47 16.75 14.97
N SER A 189 12.40 16.76 14.15
CA SER A 189 12.03 17.94 13.36
C SER A 189 11.46 19.06 14.24
N LEU A 190 10.65 18.73 15.25
CA LEU A 190 10.16 19.70 16.25
C LEU A 190 11.29 20.25 17.12
N ARG A 191 12.25 19.42 17.53
CA ARG A 191 13.43 19.82 18.30
C ARG A 191 14.32 20.75 17.48
N LYS A 192 14.61 20.41 16.22
CA LYS A 192 15.33 21.30 15.29
C LYS A 192 14.59 22.62 15.06
N ARG A 193 13.26 22.60 14.98
CA ARG A 193 12.46 23.82 14.82
C ARG A 193 12.52 24.71 16.07
N ARG A 194 12.41 24.12 17.27
CA ARG A 194 12.58 24.82 18.55
C ARG A 194 13.98 25.38 18.72
N GLU A 195 15.02 24.63 18.36
CA GLU A 195 16.41 25.11 18.38
C GLU A 195 16.62 26.30 17.44
N ARG A 196 15.99 26.29 16.25
CA ARG A 196 16.02 27.44 15.32
C ARG A 196 15.26 28.65 15.87
N GLU A 197 14.07 28.44 16.42
CA GLU A 197 13.27 29.52 17.04
C GLU A 197 13.96 30.12 18.26
N GLN A 198 14.67 29.30 19.05
CA GLN A 198 15.43 29.75 20.21
C GLN A 198 16.68 30.55 19.80
N ARG A 199 17.46 30.06 18.81
CA ARG A 199 18.57 30.82 18.24
C ARG A 199 18.13 32.17 17.68
N GLN A 200 17.00 32.22 16.96
CA GLN A 200 16.47 33.49 16.45
C GLN A 200 16.03 34.44 17.57
N ARG A 201 15.55 33.93 18.71
CA ARG A 201 15.22 34.76 19.87
C ARG A 201 16.48 35.30 20.54
N ASP A 202 17.49 34.48 20.68
CA ASP A 202 18.76 34.86 21.31
C ASP A 202 19.52 35.88 20.44
N GLU A 203 19.54 35.69 19.12
CA GLU A 203 20.06 36.67 18.15
C GLU A 203 19.33 38.01 18.22
N LYS A 204 17.99 38.01 18.32
CA LYS A 204 17.21 39.25 18.47
C LYS A 204 17.47 39.97 19.79
N LYS A 205 17.72 39.23 20.87
CA LYS A 205 18.07 39.81 22.18
C LYS A 205 19.47 40.43 22.14
N ALA A 206 20.45 39.71 21.60
CA ALA A 206 21.81 40.22 21.44
C ALA A 206 21.85 41.49 20.56
N ALA A 207 21.12 41.51 19.44
CA ALA A 207 21.03 42.69 18.59
C ALA A 207 20.38 43.90 19.31
N LYS A 208 19.40 43.64 20.18
CA LYS A 208 18.75 44.70 20.98
C LYS A 208 19.69 45.26 22.06
N GLU A 209 20.47 44.40 22.72
CA GLU A 209 21.47 44.83 23.71
C GLU A 209 22.58 45.65 23.07
N VAL A 210 23.10 45.23 21.91
CA VAL A 210 24.12 46.00 21.16
C VAL A 210 23.62 47.39 20.78
N ASN A 211 22.38 47.51 20.28
CA ASN A 211 21.81 48.84 19.96
C ASN A 211 21.57 49.70 21.21
N THR A 212 21.25 49.08 22.36
CA THR A 212 21.02 49.83 23.60
C THR A 212 22.33 50.40 24.16
N VAL A 213 23.47 49.74 23.92
CA VAL A 213 24.80 50.22 24.34
C VAL A 213 25.35 51.29 23.38
N ALA A 214 24.96 51.26 22.10
CA ALA A 214 25.40 52.25 21.10
C ALA A 214 24.71 53.63 21.23
N ASP A 215 23.57 53.69 21.93
CA ASP A 215 22.81 54.92 22.19
C ASP A 215 23.25 55.66 23.48
N PHE A 216 24.26 55.14 24.20
CA PHE A 216 24.94 55.80 25.34
C PHE A 216 26.30 56.35 24.92
#